data_AF-A0A813MYW1-F1
#
_entry.id   AF-A0A813MYW1-F1
#
_cell.length_a   1.000
_cell.length_b   1.000
_cell.length_c   1.000
_cell.angle_alpha   90.00
_cell.angle_beta   90.00
_cell.angle_gamma   90.00
#
_symmetry.space_group_name_H-M   'P 1'
#
loop_
_entity.id
_entity.type
_entity.pdbx_description
1 polymer ?
#
loop_
_entity_poly.entity_id
_entity_poly.type
_entity_poly.pdbx_seq_one_letter_code
_entity_poly.pdbx_strand_id
1 'polypeptide(L)'
;MTNSTITVDVVFNLFSFIIETISFFVCLILLSAIIYRIIEIKYKHGQLRIDIPLILTINIICSILIKSTLQIIHITIPTLIKDYQIMTYFQETSFSRFRAYILWSVVGVLYWSYTLLAFFRFTRVIYSTKRWLHRSSLYVYVLIPCQYIFVFISLLPSLVIFNNIDLIPNEAYCTIVFSQFYFALYESSITFSIPFSIVGIFYTFIVRKMRETSAIRQGQELDRRDYIVIRRMGLNMMLLSMMALPFMIIYIKDIIQNHYESILYRVQWLSSSVGSGLFSITLPFITTRLRDILKPNGIAPINNQHMT
;
A
#
# COMPACT_ATOMS: atom_id res chain seq x y z
N MET A 1 -21.29 10.43 -29.36
CA MET A 1 -20.81 10.01 -28.02
C MET A 1 -20.23 11.20 -27.26
N THR A 2 -20.94 12.31 -27.11
CA THR A 2 -20.24 13.61 -27.01
C THR A 2 -20.44 14.41 -25.72
N ASN A 3 -21.50 14.21 -24.92
CA ASN A 3 -21.67 14.97 -23.66
C ASN A 3 -21.76 14.10 -22.40
N SER A 4 -22.41 12.94 -22.49
CA SER A 4 -22.60 12.05 -21.31
C SER A 4 -21.31 11.40 -20.84
N THR A 5 -20.44 10.98 -21.75
CA THR A 5 -19.13 10.38 -21.44
C THR A 5 -18.21 11.38 -20.75
N ILE A 6 -18.14 12.62 -21.28
CA ILE A 6 -17.34 13.71 -20.69
C ILE A 6 -17.79 14.02 -19.24
N THR A 7 -19.09 13.93 -18.96
CA THR A 7 -19.60 14.22 -17.61
C THR A 7 -19.19 13.13 -16.63
N VAL A 8 -19.28 11.85 -17.02
CA VAL A 8 -18.88 10.71 -16.19
C VAL A 8 -17.37 10.75 -15.89
N ASP A 9 -16.60 11.11 -16.90
CA ASP A 9 -15.15 11.24 -16.88
C ASP A 9 -14.66 12.25 -15.85
N VAL A 10 -15.21 13.47 -15.90
CA VAL A 10 -14.90 14.55 -14.95
C VAL A 10 -15.27 14.14 -13.52
N VAL A 11 -16.43 13.48 -13.34
CA VAL A 11 -16.89 13.02 -12.03
C VAL A 11 -15.93 12.00 -11.42
N PHE A 12 -15.46 11.02 -12.19
CA PHE A 12 -14.49 10.03 -11.69
C PHE A 12 -13.16 10.67 -11.27
N ASN A 13 -12.65 11.60 -12.10
CA ASN A 13 -11.39 12.30 -11.81
C ASN A 13 -11.50 13.17 -10.56
N LEU A 14 -12.60 13.92 -10.43
CA LEU A 14 -12.88 14.76 -9.26
C LEU A 14 -13.01 13.92 -7.99
N PHE A 15 -13.73 12.79 -8.05
CA PHE A 15 -13.87 11.91 -6.89
C PHE A 15 -12.54 11.27 -6.49
N SER A 16 -11.75 10.82 -7.47
CA SER A 16 -10.40 10.30 -7.25
C SER A 16 -9.50 11.36 -6.59
N PHE A 17 -9.56 12.61 -7.06
CA PHE A 17 -8.81 13.72 -6.48
C PHE A 17 -9.20 14.01 -5.02
N ILE A 18 -10.50 14.09 -4.74
CA ILE A 18 -11.01 14.36 -3.39
C ILE A 18 -10.54 13.27 -2.43
N ILE A 19 -10.69 12.00 -2.81
CA ILE A 19 -10.27 10.88 -1.97
C ILE A 19 -8.76 10.89 -1.75
N GLU A 20 -7.97 11.08 -2.80
CA GLU A 20 -6.51 11.06 -2.68
C GLU A 20 -6.00 12.22 -1.81
N THR A 21 -6.65 13.39 -1.90
CA THR A 21 -6.36 14.56 -1.06
C THR A 21 -6.71 14.29 0.41
N ILE A 22 -7.88 13.70 0.68
CA ILE A 22 -8.26 13.28 2.04
C ILE A 22 -7.25 12.26 2.58
N SER A 23 -6.89 11.26 1.79
CA SER A 23 -5.91 10.23 2.15
C SER A 23 -4.56 10.85 2.50
N PHE A 24 -4.08 11.80 1.69
CA PHE A 24 -2.85 12.55 1.95
C PHE A 24 -2.89 13.29 3.29
N PHE A 25 -3.95 14.05 3.57
CA PHE A 25 -4.08 14.79 4.83
C PHE A 25 -4.21 13.86 6.04
N VAL A 26 -4.98 12.77 5.93
CA VAL A 26 -5.09 11.76 7.00
C VAL A 26 -3.72 11.14 7.30
N CYS A 27 -2.96 10.75 6.27
CA CYS A 27 -1.61 10.24 6.45
C CYS A 27 -0.67 11.26 7.08
N LEU A 28 -0.76 12.53 6.69
CA LEU A 28 0.08 13.60 7.23
C LEU A 28 -0.23 13.87 8.71
N ILE A 29 -1.52 13.87 9.10
CA ILE A 29 -1.95 13.98 10.49
C ILE A 29 -1.45 12.78 11.30
N LEU A 30 -1.62 11.56 10.78
CA LEU A 30 -1.15 10.35 11.45
C LEU A 30 0.37 10.36 11.64
N LEU A 31 1.14 10.72 10.62
CA LEU A 31 2.59 10.82 10.69
C LEU A 31 3.02 11.87 11.72
N SER A 32 2.40 13.05 11.69
CA SER A 32 2.67 14.13 12.64
C SER A 32 2.36 13.71 14.08
N ALA A 33 1.25 13.01 14.30
CA ALA A 33 0.88 12.49 15.62
C ALA A 33 1.89 11.43 16.12
N ILE A 34 2.34 10.52 15.24
CA ILE A 34 3.38 9.53 15.57
C ILE A 34 4.68 10.23 15.96
N ILE A 35 5.13 11.20 15.16
CA ILE A 35 6.38 11.96 15.42
C ILE A 35 6.28 12.71 16.75
N TYR A 36 5.17 13.44 16.99
CA TYR A 36 4.93 14.16 18.24
C TYR A 36 5.02 13.24 19.46
N ARG A 37 4.34 12.09 19.41
CA ARG A 37 4.35 11.11 20.52
C ARG A 37 5.72 10.47 20.73
N ILE A 38 6.45 10.18 19.64
CA ILE A 38 7.83 9.69 19.72
C ILE A 38 8.73 10.70 20.46
N ILE A 39 8.60 11.99 20.14
CA ILE A 39 9.34 13.08 20.80
C ILE A 39 8.93 13.19 22.28
N GLU A 40 7.64 13.18 22.56
CA GLU A 40 7.11 13.26 23.93
C GLU A 40 7.62 12.12 24.82
N ILE A 41 7.56 10.88 24.34
CA ILE A 41 8.04 9.71 25.08
C ILE A 41 9.56 9.80 25.30
N LYS A 42 10.31 10.21 24.28
CA LYS A 42 11.76 10.39 24.39
C LYS A 42 12.11 11.42 25.46
N TYR A 43 11.37 12.54 25.52
CA TYR A 43 11.58 13.59 26.49
C TYR A 43 11.19 13.17 27.92
N LYS A 44 10.05 12.48 28.09
CA LYS A 44 9.54 12.10 29.41
C LYS A 44 10.22 10.88 30.03
N HIS A 45 10.65 9.90 29.23
CA HIS A 45 11.07 8.58 29.75
C HIS A 45 12.50 8.19 29.37
N GLY A 46 13.22 9.00 28.58
CA GLY A 46 14.64 8.83 28.25
C GLY A 46 14.96 7.67 27.30
N GLN A 47 14.21 6.56 27.36
CA GLN A 47 14.38 5.41 26.47
C GLN A 47 13.12 5.16 25.62
N LEU A 48 13.25 5.40 24.32
CA LEU A 48 12.24 5.04 23.34
C LEU A 48 12.60 3.70 22.68
N ARG A 49 11.82 2.66 22.95
CA ARG A 49 11.92 1.40 22.20
C ARG A 49 10.97 1.44 21.01
N ILE A 50 11.52 1.70 19.82
CA ILE A 50 10.75 1.67 18.57
C ILE A 50 10.53 0.20 18.15
N ASP A 51 9.28 -0.22 18.21
CA ASP A 51 8.85 -1.56 17.80
C ASP A 51 8.77 -1.70 16.26
N ILE A 52 9.10 -2.89 15.74
CA ILE A 52 9.09 -3.19 14.29
C ILE A 52 7.74 -2.87 13.61
N PRO A 53 6.57 -3.24 14.17
CA PRO A 53 5.28 -2.86 13.60
C PRO A 53 5.12 -1.36 13.38
N LEU A 54 5.66 -0.52 14.27
CA LEU A 54 5.59 0.93 14.12
C LEU A 54 6.46 1.41 12.96
N ILE A 55 7.69 0.88 12.83
CA ILE A 55 8.59 1.18 11.71
C ILE A 55 7.94 0.82 10.37
N LEU A 56 7.36 -0.37 10.26
CA LEU A 56 6.68 -0.82 9.05
C LEU A 56 5.42 0.00 8.75
N THR A 57 4.71 0.43 9.81
CA THR A 57 3.55 1.32 9.66
C THR A 57 3.96 2.70 9.15
N ILE A 58 5.06 3.27 9.68
CA ILE A 58 5.63 4.54 9.18
C ILE A 58 6.04 4.38 7.71
N ASN A 59 6.70 3.26 7.34
CA ASN A 59 7.07 3.00 5.95
C ASN A 59 5.85 2.97 5.01
N ILE A 60 4.75 2.34 5.43
CA ILE A 60 3.48 2.33 4.69
C ILE A 60 2.92 3.75 4.56
N ILE A 61 2.86 4.54 5.65
CA ILE A 61 2.36 5.93 5.62
C ILE A 61 3.20 6.78 4.65
N CYS A 62 4.53 6.70 4.75
CA CYS A 62 5.42 7.44 3.86
C CYS A 62 5.22 7.03 2.39
N SER A 63 5.06 5.73 2.12
CA SER A 63 4.78 5.23 0.77
C SER A 63 3.44 5.74 0.23
N ILE A 64 2.40 5.81 1.07
CA ILE A 64 1.10 6.40 0.69
C ILE A 64 1.28 7.89 0.36
N LEU A 65 1.97 8.67 1.21
CA LEU A 65 2.21 10.10 0.95
C LEU A 65 2.96 10.34 -0.36
N ILE A 66 4.02 9.59 -0.63
CA ILE A 66 4.77 9.67 -1.88
C ILE A 66 3.87 9.29 -3.07
N LYS A 67 3.12 8.19 -2.96
CA LYS A 67 2.18 7.75 -4.00
C LYS A 67 1.14 8.81 -4.30
N SER A 68 0.51 9.39 -3.28
CA SER A 68 -0.51 10.43 -3.43
C SER A 68 0.05 11.68 -4.07
N THR A 69 1.25 12.10 -3.68
CA THR A 69 1.93 13.24 -4.27
C THR A 69 2.21 13.00 -5.76
N LEU A 70 2.76 11.84 -6.10
CA LEU A 70 3.05 11.48 -7.49
C LEU A 70 1.77 11.34 -8.32
N GLN A 71 0.71 10.73 -7.79
CA GLN A 71 -0.56 10.60 -8.50
C GLN A 71 -1.21 11.97 -8.76
N ILE A 72 -1.21 12.87 -7.77
CA ILE A 72 -1.75 14.23 -7.95
C ILE A 72 -0.98 14.98 -9.03
N ILE A 73 0.35 14.96 -8.97
CA ILE A 73 1.22 15.68 -9.91
C ILE A 73 1.16 15.08 -11.33
N HIS A 74 1.17 13.74 -11.43
CA HIS A 74 1.32 13.04 -12.70
C HIS A 74 0.00 12.78 -13.42
N ILE A 75 -1.08 12.52 -12.67
CA ILE A 75 -2.37 12.13 -13.25
C ILE A 75 -3.39 13.24 -13.05
N THR A 76 -3.62 13.64 -11.81
CA THR A 76 -4.77 14.49 -11.48
C THR A 76 -4.65 15.90 -12.07
N ILE A 77 -3.54 16.59 -11.85
CA ILE A 77 -3.33 17.94 -12.35
C ILE A 77 -3.39 17.97 -13.89
N PRO A 78 -2.67 17.13 -14.64
CA PRO A 78 -2.75 17.12 -16.10
C PRO A 78 -4.15 16.82 -16.63
N THR A 79 -4.88 15.89 -15.99
CA THR A 79 -6.24 15.53 -16.43
C THR A 79 -7.22 16.67 -16.18
N LEU A 80 -7.13 17.37 -15.03
CA LEU A 80 -7.94 18.57 -14.79
C LEU A 80 -7.59 19.70 -15.77
N ILE A 81 -6.30 19.93 -16.05
CA ILE A 81 -5.89 20.94 -17.05
C ILE A 81 -6.49 20.62 -18.42
N LYS A 82 -6.45 19.34 -18.84
CA LYS A 82 -7.08 18.89 -20.07
C LYS A 82 -8.58 19.19 -20.10
N ASP A 83 -9.28 18.82 -19.03
CA ASP A 83 -10.74 18.94 -18.93
C ASP A 83 -11.20 20.42 -18.89
N TYR A 84 -10.42 21.32 -18.28
CA TYR A 84 -10.79 22.73 -18.09
C TYR A 84 -10.21 23.70 -19.15
N GLN A 85 -9.00 23.46 -19.65
CA GLN A 85 -8.30 24.40 -20.54
C GLN A 85 -8.37 24.02 -22.03
N ILE A 86 -9.09 22.94 -22.38
CA ILE A 86 -9.19 22.43 -23.76
C ILE A 86 -7.79 22.26 -24.39
N MET A 87 -6.79 21.89 -23.59
CA MET A 87 -5.49 21.51 -24.13
C MET A 87 -5.65 20.18 -24.87
N THR A 88 -5.70 20.25 -26.20
CA THR A 88 -5.96 19.08 -27.06
C THR A 88 -4.72 18.21 -27.29
N TYR A 89 -3.52 18.70 -26.96
CA TYR A 89 -2.27 18.00 -27.25
C TYR A 89 -1.36 17.94 -26.02
N PHE A 90 -1.21 16.73 -25.48
CA PHE A 90 -0.13 16.39 -24.56
C PHE A 90 0.95 15.65 -25.35
N GLN A 91 2.18 16.13 -25.28
CA GLN A 91 3.30 15.45 -25.91
C GLN A 91 3.84 14.39 -24.96
N GLU A 92 4.03 13.20 -25.52
CA GLU A 92 4.79 12.16 -24.83
C GLU A 92 6.24 12.63 -24.65
N THR A 93 6.73 12.61 -23.41
CA THR A 93 8.11 12.94 -23.09
C THR A 93 8.73 11.83 -22.26
N SER A 94 10.05 11.63 -22.38
CA SER A 94 10.79 10.68 -21.56
C SER A 94 10.60 10.95 -20.06
N PHE A 95 10.37 12.20 -19.70
CA PHE A 95 10.08 12.61 -18.32
C PHE A 95 8.70 12.15 -17.84
N SER A 96 7.67 12.19 -18.69
CA SER A 96 6.35 11.63 -18.37
C SER A 96 6.42 10.11 -18.19
N ARG A 97 7.15 9.40 -19.05
CA ARG A 97 7.40 7.96 -18.89
C ARG A 97 8.10 7.64 -17.56
N PHE A 98 9.14 8.41 -17.22
CA PHE A 98 9.87 8.22 -15.97
C PHE A 98 9.00 8.48 -14.73
N ARG A 99 8.17 9.53 -14.74
CA ARG A 99 7.22 9.80 -13.64
C ARG A 99 6.21 8.67 -13.46
N ALA A 100 5.67 8.14 -14.55
CA ALA A 100 4.76 6.99 -14.52
C ALA A 100 5.46 5.75 -13.92
N TYR A 101 6.70 5.49 -14.33
CA TYR A 101 7.51 4.41 -13.77
C TYR A 101 7.72 4.56 -12.25
N ILE A 102 8.06 5.76 -11.77
CA ILE A 102 8.21 6.00 -10.32
C ILE A 102 6.88 5.77 -9.61
N LEU A 103 5.76 6.29 -10.15
CA LEU A 103 4.44 6.10 -9.55
C LEU A 103 4.10 4.62 -9.39
N TRP A 104 4.25 3.83 -10.45
CA TRP A 104 4.02 2.38 -10.43
C TRP A 104 4.97 1.66 -9.48
N SER A 105 6.24 2.07 -9.42
CA SER A 105 7.21 1.53 -8.48
C SER A 105 6.81 1.80 -7.02
N VAL A 106 6.31 3.00 -6.71
CA VAL A 106 5.84 3.31 -5.36
C VAL A 106 4.56 2.54 -5.03
N VAL A 107 3.66 2.32 -5.99
CA VAL A 107 2.50 1.43 -5.81
C VAL A 107 2.98 -0.01 -5.48
N GLY A 108 3.95 -0.54 -6.23
CA GLY A 108 4.54 -1.85 -5.93
C GLY A 108 5.16 -1.90 -4.53
N VAL A 109 5.94 -0.88 -4.16
CA VAL A 109 6.52 -0.76 -2.82
C VAL A 109 5.45 -0.78 -1.74
N LEU A 110 4.30 -0.16 -1.95
CA LEU A 110 3.20 -0.20 -0.99
C LEU A 110 2.71 -1.64 -0.76
N TYR A 111 2.46 -2.41 -1.81
CA TYR A 111 2.04 -3.82 -1.71
C TYR A 111 3.10 -4.71 -1.04
N TRP A 112 4.36 -4.52 -1.42
CA TRP A 112 5.48 -5.22 -0.79
C TRP A 112 5.68 -4.82 0.67
N SER A 113 5.29 -3.61 1.08
CA SER A 113 5.34 -3.18 2.49
C SER A 113 4.33 -3.95 3.35
N TYR A 114 3.14 -4.25 2.81
CA TYR A 114 2.19 -5.14 3.47
C TYR A 114 2.70 -6.58 3.53
N THR A 115 3.43 -7.02 2.51
CA THR A 115 4.10 -8.33 2.50
C THR A 115 5.17 -8.40 3.60
N LEU A 116 5.97 -7.36 3.77
CA LEU A 116 6.96 -7.27 4.83
C LEU A 116 6.32 -7.24 6.24
N LEU A 117 5.17 -6.57 6.38
CA LEU A 117 4.37 -6.59 7.60
C LEU A 117 3.82 -8.00 7.91
N ALA A 118 3.36 -8.72 6.89
CA ALA A 118 2.93 -10.12 7.03
C ALA A 118 4.11 -11.04 7.38
N PHE A 119 5.28 -10.84 6.76
CA PHE A 119 6.50 -11.56 7.06
C PHE A 119 6.95 -11.36 8.51
N PHE A 120 6.91 -10.13 9.03
CA PHE A 120 7.20 -9.87 10.45
C PHE A 120 6.24 -10.64 11.37
N ARG A 121 4.93 -10.64 11.06
CA ARG A 121 3.94 -11.40 11.85
C ARG A 121 4.21 -12.91 11.78
N PHE A 122 4.54 -13.41 10.59
CA PHE A 122 4.90 -14.81 10.35
C PHE A 122 6.12 -15.23 11.15
N THR A 123 7.23 -14.47 11.07
CA THR A 123 8.45 -14.77 11.81
C THR A 123 8.24 -14.70 13.31
N ARG A 124 7.39 -13.79 13.80
CA ARG A 124 7.07 -13.69 15.23
C ARG A 124 6.32 -14.92 15.76
N VAL A 125 5.39 -15.47 14.97
CA VAL A 125 4.57 -16.62 15.37
C VAL A 125 5.33 -17.93 15.18
N ILE A 126 5.92 -18.14 14.01
CA ILE A 126 6.60 -19.40 13.65
C ILE A 126 8.01 -19.48 14.26
N TYR A 127 8.77 -18.38 14.23
CA TYR A 127 10.17 -18.32 14.64
C TYR A 127 10.36 -17.44 15.88
N SER A 128 9.52 -17.64 16.90
CA SER A 128 9.55 -16.86 18.15
C SER A 128 10.90 -16.94 18.89
N THR A 129 11.63 -18.05 18.75
CA THR A 129 12.93 -18.28 19.41
C THR A 129 14.10 -17.58 18.70
N LYS A 130 13.96 -17.23 17.41
CA LYS A 130 15.03 -16.65 16.60
C LYS A 130 15.09 -15.13 16.77
N ARG A 131 15.73 -14.67 17.87
CA ARG A 131 15.82 -13.23 18.25
C ARG A 131 16.33 -12.30 17.15
N TRP A 132 17.20 -12.78 16.25
CA TRP A 132 17.78 -11.95 15.18
C TRP A 132 16.73 -11.46 14.16
N LEU A 133 15.68 -12.26 13.90
CA LEU A 133 14.55 -11.89 13.03
C LEU A 133 13.65 -10.79 13.61
N HIS A 134 13.84 -10.46 14.90
CA HIS A 134 13.06 -9.48 15.66
C HIS A 134 13.86 -8.21 15.96
N ARG A 135 15.04 -8.03 15.34
CA ARG A 135 15.85 -6.82 15.51
C ARG A 135 15.35 -5.71 14.60
N SER A 136 15.03 -4.54 15.15
CA SER A 136 14.58 -3.38 14.36
C SER A 136 15.60 -2.94 13.30
N SER A 137 16.90 -3.12 13.57
CA SER A 137 17.98 -2.82 12.63
C SER A 137 17.90 -3.66 11.34
N LEU A 138 17.47 -4.92 11.42
CA LEU A 138 17.29 -5.76 10.24
C LEU A 138 16.23 -5.17 9.30
N TYR A 139 15.13 -4.66 9.84
CA TYR A 139 14.05 -4.09 9.04
C TYR A 139 14.45 -2.74 8.44
N VAL A 140 15.03 -1.86 9.26
CA VAL A 140 15.38 -0.49 8.85
C VAL A 140 16.52 -0.48 7.82
N TYR A 141 17.59 -1.24 8.06
CA TYR A 141 18.81 -1.14 7.25
C TYR A 141 18.88 -2.18 6.12
N VAL A 142 18.11 -3.26 6.19
CA VAL A 142 18.17 -4.34 5.20
C VAL A 142 16.83 -4.51 4.49
N LEU A 143 15.79 -4.95 5.20
CA LEU A 143 14.57 -5.41 4.53
C LEU A 143 13.81 -4.28 3.81
N ILE A 144 13.67 -3.10 4.42
CA ILE A 144 13.00 -1.97 3.77
C ILE A 144 13.81 -1.48 2.54
N PRO A 145 15.11 -1.15 2.63
CA PRO A 145 15.88 -0.76 1.45
C PRO A 145 15.89 -1.83 0.35
N CYS A 146 16.10 -3.10 0.70
CA CYS A 146 16.08 -4.20 -0.26
C CYS A 146 14.73 -4.32 -0.96
N GLN A 147 13.61 -4.07 -0.26
CA GLN A 147 12.28 -4.06 -0.85
C GLN A 147 12.13 -2.96 -1.92
N TYR A 148 12.59 -1.74 -1.63
CA TYR A 148 12.57 -0.65 -2.61
C TYR A 148 13.42 -1.02 -3.83
N ILE A 149 14.68 -1.42 -3.61
CA ILE A 149 15.59 -1.81 -4.69
C ILE A 149 14.98 -2.93 -5.55
N PHE A 150 14.43 -3.97 -4.90
CA PHE A 150 13.79 -5.08 -5.57
C PHE A 150 12.62 -4.63 -6.46
N VAL A 151 11.71 -3.81 -5.95
CA VAL A 151 10.54 -3.37 -6.74
C VAL A 151 10.96 -2.49 -7.91
N PHE A 152 11.82 -1.50 -7.68
CA PHE A 152 12.30 -0.62 -8.75
C PHE A 152 13.02 -1.43 -9.84
N ILE A 153 13.95 -2.32 -9.48
CA ILE A 153 14.64 -3.17 -10.46
C ILE A 153 13.66 -4.10 -11.19
N SER A 154 12.69 -4.68 -10.49
CA SER A 154 11.73 -5.60 -11.08
C SER A 154 10.79 -4.93 -12.09
N LEU A 155 10.49 -3.64 -11.93
CA LEU A 155 9.63 -2.89 -12.86
C LEU A 155 10.43 -2.12 -13.93
N LEU A 156 11.76 -2.06 -13.82
CA LEU A 156 12.63 -1.41 -14.80
C LEU A 156 12.47 -1.97 -16.23
N PRO A 157 12.27 -3.28 -16.46
CA PRO A 157 11.99 -3.82 -17.79
C PRO A 157 10.83 -3.14 -18.52
N SER A 158 9.80 -2.70 -17.81
CA SER A 158 8.64 -2.03 -18.42
C SER A 158 8.96 -0.64 -18.95
N LEU A 159 9.95 0.03 -18.35
CA LEU A 159 10.46 1.31 -18.83
C LEU A 159 11.45 1.14 -19.99
N VAL A 160 12.42 0.22 -19.86
CA VAL A 160 13.59 0.17 -20.74
C VAL A 160 13.45 -0.85 -21.87
N ILE A 161 12.92 -2.03 -21.58
CA ILE A 161 12.91 -3.18 -22.51
C ILE A 161 11.62 -3.18 -23.32
N PHE A 162 10.49 -3.08 -22.62
CA PHE A 162 9.18 -3.24 -23.23
C PHE A 162 8.64 -1.95 -23.83
N ASN A 163 9.21 -0.80 -23.44
CA ASN A 163 8.70 0.53 -23.77
C ASN A 163 7.17 0.61 -23.57
N ASN A 164 6.68 -0.05 -22.52
CA ASN A 164 5.24 -0.26 -22.31
C ASN A 164 4.59 0.89 -21.53
N ILE A 165 5.36 1.93 -21.22
CA ILE A 165 4.86 3.15 -20.59
C ILE A 165 4.70 4.18 -21.69
N ASP A 166 3.46 4.50 -22.03
CA ASP A 166 3.12 5.40 -23.12
C ASP A 166 1.98 6.34 -22.70
N LEU A 167 1.78 7.40 -23.48
CA LEU A 167 0.62 8.27 -23.39
C LEU A 167 -0.64 7.49 -23.84
N ILE A 168 -1.65 7.43 -22.97
CA ILE A 168 -2.90 6.75 -23.32
C ILE A 168 -3.71 7.62 -24.29
N PRO A 169 -4.32 7.03 -25.35
CA PRO A 169 -5.21 7.76 -26.23
C PRO A 169 -6.31 8.46 -25.43
N ASN A 170 -6.47 9.76 -25.64
CA ASN A 170 -7.43 10.59 -24.93
C ASN A 170 -7.16 10.75 -23.41
N GLU A 171 -5.92 10.62 -22.95
CA GLU A 171 -5.51 10.99 -21.59
C GLU A 171 -4.36 12.00 -21.62
N ALA A 172 -4.11 12.66 -20.48
CA ALA A 172 -3.09 13.70 -20.32
C ALA A 172 -1.82 13.23 -19.62
N TYR A 173 -1.66 11.91 -19.42
CA TYR A 173 -0.58 11.32 -18.63
C TYR A 173 -0.09 10.01 -19.25
N CYS A 174 1.19 9.69 -19.02
CA CYS A 174 1.71 8.37 -19.38
C CYS A 174 1.37 7.33 -18.31
N THR A 175 1.12 6.10 -18.73
CA THR A 175 0.99 4.94 -17.82
C THR A 175 1.36 3.67 -18.58
N ILE A 176 1.33 2.55 -17.89
CA ILE A 176 1.51 1.23 -18.49
C ILE A 176 0.37 0.97 -19.45
N VAL A 177 0.67 0.73 -20.73
CA VAL A 177 -0.32 0.40 -21.74
C VAL A 177 -0.71 -1.07 -21.58
N PHE A 178 -2.01 -1.33 -21.43
CA PHE A 178 -2.55 -2.68 -21.29
C PHE A 178 -2.78 -3.40 -22.63
N SER A 179 -2.21 -2.89 -23.73
CA SER A 179 -2.36 -3.48 -25.06
C SER A 179 -1.61 -4.80 -25.24
N GLN A 180 -0.51 -4.96 -24.53
CA GLN A 180 0.28 -6.18 -24.58
C GLN A 180 0.01 -7.01 -23.34
N PHE A 181 -0.82 -8.04 -23.50
CA PHE A 181 -1.27 -8.94 -22.43
C PHE A 181 -0.11 -9.42 -21.55
N TYR A 182 1.01 -9.82 -22.15
CA TYR A 182 2.16 -10.35 -21.44
C TYR A 182 2.81 -9.33 -20.49
N PHE A 183 2.89 -8.05 -20.89
CA PHE A 183 3.49 -7.01 -20.06
C PHE A 183 2.57 -6.58 -18.94
N ALA A 184 1.28 -6.44 -19.23
CA ALA A 184 0.26 -6.21 -18.23
C ALA A 184 0.20 -7.35 -17.19
N LEU A 185 0.34 -8.60 -17.63
CA LEU A 185 0.43 -9.76 -16.74
C LEU A 185 1.70 -9.74 -15.89
N TYR A 186 2.85 -9.39 -16.46
CA TYR A 186 4.12 -9.25 -15.75
C TYR A 186 4.04 -8.19 -14.64
N GLU A 187 3.58 -6.99 -15.00
CA GLU A 187 3.43 -5.85 -14.11
C GLU A 187 2.43 -6.11 -12.98
N SER A 188 1.26 -6.65 -13.32
CA SER A 188 0.25 -7.04 -12.33
C SER A 188 0.74 -8.16 -11.42
N SER A 189 1.56 -9.09 -11.94
CA SER A 189 2.14 -10.16 -11.12
C SER A 189 3.11 -9.63 -10.08
N ILE A 190 4.05 -8.77 -10.48
CA ILE A 190 5.06 -8.22 -9.57
C ILE A 190 4.44 -7.25 -8.55
N THR A 191 3.51 -6.42 -9.01
CA THR A 191 2.90 -5.38 -8.17
C THR A 191 1.83 -5.95 -7.25
N PHE A 192 1.02 -6.91 -7.70
CA PHE A 192 -0.17 -7.37 -6.99
C PHE A 192 -0.15 -8.88 -6.69
N SER A 193 -0.08 -9.75 -7.70
CA SER A 193 -0.36 -11.19 -7.52
C SER A 193 0.66 -11.89 -6.63
N ILE A 194 1.96 -11.63 -6.83
CA ILE A 194 3.05 -12.20 -6.02
C ILE A 194 2.97 -11.73 -4.57
N PRO A 195 2.97 -10.42 -4.25
CA PRO A 195 2.88 -9.98 -2.86
C PRO A 195 1.61 -10.47 -2.18
N PHE A 196 0.46 -10.45 -2.87
CA PHE A 196 -0.79 -10.99 -2.35
C PHE A 196 -0.70 -12.48 -2.02
N SER A 197 -0.13 -13.29 -2.92
CA SER A 197 0.07 -14.73 -2.72
C SER A 197 0.97 -15.03 -1.53
N ILE A 198 2.07 -14.28 -1.38
CA ILE A 198 3.00 -14.42 -0.24
C ILE A 198 2.27 -14.12 1.08
N VAL A 199 1.47 -13.05 1.14
CA VAL A 199 0.65 -12.73 2.32
C VAL A 199 -0.34 -13.87 2.62
N GLY A 200 -0.97 -14.44 1.59
CA GLY A 200 -1.85 -15.61 1.67
C GLY A 200 -1.18 -16.84 2.29
N ILE A 201 0.03 -17.16 1.81
CA ILE A 201 0.83 -18.27 2.30
C ILE A 201 1.21 -18.06 3.77
N PHE A 202 1.74 -16.88 4.13
CA PHE A 202 2.10 -16.56 5.52
C PHE A 202 0.91 -16.66 6.45
N TYR A 203 -0.25 -16.16 6.05
CA TYR A 203 -1.48 -16.24 6.83
C TYR A 203 -1.91 -17.70 7.06
N THR A 204 -1.86 -18.54 6.02
CA THR A 204 -2.21 -19.96 6.13
C THR A 204 -1.32 -20.67 7.15
N PHE A 205 -0.01 -20.41 7.12
CA PHE A 205 0.93 -20.95 8.11
C PHE A 205 0.68 -20.44 9.53
N ILE A 206 0.41 -19.14 9.70
CA ILE A 206 0.10 -18.54 11.01
C ILE A 206 -1.15 -19.18 11.60
N VAL A 207 -2.23 -19.27 10.82
CA VAL A 207 -3.50 -19.87 11.26
C VAL A 207 -3.32 -21.33 11.65
N ARG A 208 -2.58 -22.11 10.84
CA ARG A 208 -2.28 -23.51 11.16
C ARG A 208 -1.54 -23.63 12.49
N LYS A 209 -0.47 -22.84 12.69
CA LYS A 209 0.32 -22.88 13.92
C LYS A 209 -0.47 -22.46 15.16
N MET A 210 -1.31 -21.43 15.01
CA MET A 210 -2.17 -20.97 16.11
C MET A 210 -3.17 -22.04 16.51
N ARG A 211 -3.81 -22.73 15.54
CA ARG A 211 -4.74 -23.84 15.83
C ARG A 211 -4.07 -25.02 16.54
N GLU A 212 -2.85 -25.37 16.13
CA GLU A 212 -2.07 -26.42 16.81
C GLU A 212 -1.74 -26.05 18.26
N THR A 213 -1.49 -24.76 18.53
CA THR A 213 -1.09 -24.28 19.86
C THR A 213 -2.29 -24.08 20.79
N SER A 214 -3.42 -23.60 20.27
CA SER A 214 -4.66 -23.41 21.04
C SER A 214 -5.29 -24.74 21.46
N ALA A 215 -5.19 -25.79 20.62
CA ALA A 215 -5.65 -27.13 20.96
C ALA A 215 -4.93 -27.73 22.20
N ILE A 216 -3.70 -27.29 22.47
CA ILE A 216 -2.86 -27.83 23.55
C ILE A 216 -2.96 -27.00 24.84
N ARG A 217 -3.39 -25.73 24.78
CA ARG A 217 -3.41 -24.81 25.94
C ARG A 217 -4.82 -24.25 26.20
N GLN A 218 -5.45 -24.69 27.29
CA GLN A 218 -6.74 -24.20 27.79
C GLN A 218 -6.65 -22.77 28.40
N GLY A 219 -6.42 -21.74 27.58
CA GLY A 219 -6.32 -20.35 28.04
C GLY A 219 -7.09 -19.37 27.17
N GLN A 220 -8.25 -18.90 27.65
CA GLN A 220 -9.15 -17.97 26.93
C GLN A 220 -8.51 -16.63 26.53
N GLU A 221 -7.50 -16.14 27.28
CA GLU A 221 -6.85 -14.86 26.99
C GLU A 221 -5.88 -14.90 25.79
N LEU A 222 -5.20 -16.03 25.57
CA LEU A 222 -4.29 -16.21 24.44
C LEU A 222 -5.07 -16.33 23.13
N ASP A 223 -6.17 -17.07 23.13
CA ASP A 223 -7.07 -17.22 21.99
C ASP A 223 -7.62 -15.87 21.52
N ARG A 224 -7.96 -14.98 22.47
CA ARG A 224 -8.44 -13.62 22.15
C ARG A 224 -7.38 -12.78 21.44
N ARG A 225 -6.12 -12.87 21.87
CA ARG A 225 -5.01 -12.12 21.25
C ARG A 225 -4.72 -12.63 19.84
N ASP A 226 -4.72 -13.95 19.65
CA ASP A 226 -4.43 -14.59 18.36
C ASP A 226 -5.55 -14.32 17.35
N TYR A 227 -6.81 -14.38 17.80
CA TYR A 227 -7.97 -13.99 16.99
C TYR A 227 -7.88 -12.53 16.50
N ILE A 228 -7.43 -11.60 17.34
CA ILE A 228 -7.25 -10.19 16.95
C ILE A 228 -6.20 -10.06 15.85
N VAL A 229 -5.09 -10.81 15.92
CA VAL A 229 -4.04 -10.80 14.89
C VAL A 229 -4.57 -11.35 13.57
N ILE A 230 -5.25 -12.48 13.60
CA ILE A 230 -5.86 -13.12 12.42
C ILE A 230 -6.86 -12.16 11.77
N ARG A 231 -7.80 -11.60 12.54
CA ARG A 231 -8.81 -10.65 12.03
C ARG A 231 -8.19 -9.45 11.32
N ARG A 232 -7.08 -8.93 11.83
CA ARG A 232 -6.37 -7.79 11.20
C ARG A 232 -5.62 -8.19 9.94
N MET A 233 -5.09 -9.41 9.87
CA MET A 233 -4.50 -9.92 8.63
C MET A 233 -5.58 -10.14 7.57
N GLY A 234 -6.74 -10.71 7.95
CA GLY A 234 -7.90 -10.84 7.08
C GLY A 234 -8.41 -9.49 6.57
N LEU A 235 -8.47 -8.46 7.42
CA LEU A 235 -8.85 -7.12 7.01
C LEU A 235 -7.84 -6.53 6.00
N ASN A 236 -6.53 -6.69 6.22
CA ASN A 236 -5.52 -6.27 5.24
C ASN A 236 -5.68 -6.98 3.89
N MET A 237 -5.91 -8.29 3.90
CA MET A 237 -6.14 -9.05 2.67
C MET A 237 -7.39 -8.57 1.94
N MET A 238 -8.50 -8.39 2.67
CA MET A 238 -9.75 -7.91 2.10
C MET A 238 -9.55 -6.53 1.45
N LEU A 239 -8.84 -5.61 2.10
CA LEU A 239 -8.54 -4.30 1.53
C LEU A 239 -7.66 -4.39 0.29
N LEU A 240 -6.60 -5.20 0.31
CA LEU A 240 -5.74 -5.42 -0.86
C LEU A 240 -6.54 -6.03 -2.04
N SER A 241 -7.42 -6.99 -1.77
CA SER A 241 -8.29 -7.59 -2.78
C SER A 241 -9.30 -6.58 -3.34
N MET A 242 -9.92 -5.76 -2.50
CA MET A 242 -10.88 -4.74 -2.95
C MET A 242 -10.25 -3.71 -3.88
N MET A 243 -8.95 -3.44 -3.76
CA MET A 243 -8.22 -2.57 -4.68
C MET A 243 -7.91 -3.23 -6.01
N ALA A 244 -7.48 -4.49 -6.00
CA ALA A 244 -7.01 -5.18 -7.20
C ALA A 244 -8.17 -5.77 -8.03
N LEU A 245 -9.23 -6.25 -7.39
CA LEU A 245 -10.30 -7.00 -8.06
C LEU A 245 -11.07 -6.19 -9.12
N PRO A 246 -11.52 -4.94 -8.86
CA PRO A 246 -12.27 -4.18 -9.88
C PRO A 246 -11.45 -3.99 -11.16
N PHE A 247 -10.16 -3.67 -11.00
CA PHE A 247 -9.23 -3.56 -12.12
C PHE A 247 -9.07 -4.87 -12.87
N MET A 248 -8.82 -5.98 -12.17
CA MET A 248 -8.65 -7.30 -12.80
C MET A 248 -9.91 -7.76 -13.55
N ILE A 249 -11.10 -7.50 -13.01
CA ILE A 249 -12.37 -7.85 -13.67
C ILE A 249 -12.53 -7.10 -14.99
N ILE A 250 -12.31 -5.78 -14.98
CA ILE A 250 -12.43 -4.97 -16.20
C ILE A 250 -11.33 -5.35 -17.20
N TYR A 251 -10.10 -5.56 -16.72
CA TYR A 251 -9.00 -5.99 -17.57
C TYR A 251 -9.28 -7.33 -18.27
N ILE A 252 -9.82 -8.34 -17.56
CA ILE A 252 -10.21 -9.62 -18.16
C ILE A 252 -11.32 -9.41 -19.20
N LYS A 253 -12.31 -8.56 -18.91
CA LYS A 253 -13.39 -8.23 -19.85
C LYS A 253 -12.83 -7.60 -21.14
N ASP A 254 -11.91 -6.65 -21.01
CA ASP A 254 -11.29 -5.95 -22.14
C ASP A 254 -10.47 -6.89 -23.03
N ILE A 255 -9.75 -7.84 -22.43
CA ILE A 255 -9.04 -8.91 -23.16
C ILE A 255 -10.03 -9.75 -23.98
N ILE A 256 -11.14 -10.17 -23.38
CA ILE A 256 -12.15 -11.00 -24.06
C ILE A 256 -12.77 -10.23 -25.24
N GLN A 257 -12.96 -8.92 -25.08
CA GLN A 257 -13.62 -8.06 -26.08
C GLN A 257 -12.66 -7.51 -27.15
N ASN A 258 -11.34 -7.70 -27.00
CA ASN A 258 -10.30 -7.08 -27.84
C ASN A 258 -10.48 -5.56 -28.01
N HIS A 259 -11.03 -4.89 -26.99
CA HIS A 259 -11.27 -3.45 -26.98
C HIS A 259 -10.52 -2.82 -25.82
N TYR A 260 -9.83 -1.70 -26.10
CA TYR A 260 -9.10 -0.91 -25.12
C TYR A 260 -9.95 0.28 -24.71
N GLU A 261 -10.61 0.20 -23.56
CA GLU A 261 -11.43 1.31 -23.08
C GLU A 261 -10.62 2.23 -22.14
N SER A 262 -10.65 3.56 -22.38
CA SER A 262 -10.09 4.56 -21.45
C SER A 262 -10.68 4.43 -20.03
N ILE A 263 -11.88 3.85 -19.91
CA ILE A 263 -12.53 3.63 -18.62
C ILE A 263 -11.74 2.68 -17.69
N LEU A 264 -10.98 1.72 -18.23
CA LEU A 264 -10.15 0.81 -17.44
C LEU A 264 -9.15 1.58 -16.58
N TYR A 265 -8.44 2.54 -17.20
CA TYR A 265 -7.45 3.37 -16.51
C TYR A 265 -8.10 4.25 -15.44
N ARG A 266 -9.29 4.79 -15.72
CA ARG A 266 -10.03 5.63 -14.76
C ARG A 266 -10.48 4.82 -13.54
N VAL A 267 -11.07 3.65 -13.77
CA VAL A 267 -11.48 2.75 -12.68
C VAL A 267 -10.27 2.27 -11.90
N GLN A 268 -9.13 2.02 -12.55
CA GLN A 268 -7.90 1.67 -11.88
C GLN A 268 -7.43 2.78 -10.93
N TRP A 269 -7.35 4.03 -11.39
CA TRP A 269 -6.91 5.14 -10.55
C TRP A 269 -7.90 5.45 -9.44
N LEU A 270 -9.20 5.38 -9.73
CA LEU A 270 -10.24 5.49 -8.72
C LEU A 270 -10.10 4.41 -7.63
N SER A 271 -9.89 3.15 -8.04
CA SER A 271 -9.68 2.03 -7.11
C SER A 271 -8.40 2.23 -6.28
N SER A 272 -7.35 2.74 -6.90
CA SER A 272 -6.09 3.11 -6.25
C SER A 272 -6.30 4.21 -5.20
N SER A 273 -7.14 5.21 -5.49
CA SER A 273 -7.47 6.30 -4.56
C SER A 273 -8.37 5.83 -3.42
N VAL A 274 -9.45 5.12 -3.73
CA VAL A 274 -10.35 4.54 -2.72
C VAL A 274 -9.56 3.65 -1.77
N GLY A 275 -8.70 2.80 -2.31
CA GLY A 275 -7.84 1.94 -1.52
C GLY A 275 -6.81 2.68 -0.67
N SER A 276 -6.18 3.73 -1.20
CA SER A 276 -5.29 4.59 -0.40
C SER A 276 -6.06 5.19 0.79
N GLY A 277 -7.25 5.74 0.55
CA GLY A 277 -8.10 6.31 1.59
C GLY A 277 -8.52 5.28 2.65
N LEU A 278 -8.98 4.10 2.22
CA LEU A 278 -9.34 3.01 3.13
C LEU A 278 -8.13 2.54 3.95
N PHE A 279 -6.95 2.43 3.35
CA PHE A 279 -5.74 2.07 4.06
C PHE A 279 -5.32 3.11 5.08
N SER A 280 -5.35 4.39 4.73
CA SER A 280 -5.03 5.50 5.63
C SER A 280 -5.94 5.51 6.87
N ILE A 281 -7.24 5.25 6.68
CA ILE A 281 -8.22 5.22 7.78
C ILE A 281 -8.10 3.94 8.62
N THR A 282 -7.82 2.80 8.00
CA THR A 282 -7.80 1.49 8.69
C THR A 282 -6.47 1.21 9.40
N LEU A 283 -5.39 1.88 9.02
CA LEU A 283 -4.04 1.67 9.56
C LEU A 283 -3.96 1.71 11.09
N PRO A 284 -4.58 2.68 11.80
CA PRO A 284 -4.61 2.72 13.27
C PRO A 284 -5.29 1.51 13.89
N PHE A 285 -6.26 0.89 13.21
CA PHE A 285 -6.97 -0.28 13.71
C PHE A 285 -6.20 -1.58 13.47
N ILE A 286 -5.36 -1.61 12.44
CA ILE A 286 -4.51 -2.75 12.06
C ILE A 286 -3.30 -2.84 13.00
N THR A 287 -2.66 -1.71 13.33
CA THR A 287 -1.47 -1.68 14.19
C THR A 287 -1.84 -1.31 15.63
N THR A 288 -1.82 -2.28 16.55
CA THR A 288 -2.16 -2.07 17.98
C THR A 288 -1.35 -0.94 18.58
N ARG A 289 -0.04 -0.91 18.29
CA ARG A 289 0.86 0.12 18.82
C ARG A 289 0.49 1.52 18.35
N LEU A 290 0.03 1.67 17.11
CA LEU A 290 -0.43 2.96 16.61
C LEU A 290 -1.68 3.40 17.39
N ARG A 291 -2.64 2.50 17.60
CA ARG A 291 -3.80 2.77 18.45
C ARG A 291 -3.40 3.14 19.89
N ASP A 292 -2.43 2.44 20.48
CA ASP A 292 -2.00 2.68 21.86
C ASP A 292 -1.27 4.02 22.00
N ILE A 293 -0.45 4.39 21.01
CA ILE A 293 0.24 5.69 20.92
C ILE A 293 -0.77 6.84 20.75
N LEU A 294 -1.85 6.62 20.00
CA LEU A 294 -2.88 7.63 19.76
C LEU A 294 -3.85 7.81 20.95
N LYS A 295 -3.92 6.85 21.88
CA LYS A 295 -4.77 6.99 23.08
C LYS A 295 -4.16 7.99 24.08
N PRO A 296 -4.95 8.97 24.59
CA PRO A 296 -4.43 10.01 25.48
C PRO A 296 -3.82 9.51 26.79
N ASN A 297 -4.25 8.33 27.29
CA ASN A 297 -3.81 7.75 28.57
C ASN A 297 -3.03 6.42 28.43
N GLY A 298 -2.50 6.11 27.23
CA GLY A 298 -1.96 4.78 26.90
C GLY A 298 -0.57 4.45 27.45
N ILE A 299 0.11 5.38 28.11
CA ILE A 299 1.42 5.14 28.72
C ILE A 299 1.19 4.70 30.17
N ALA A 300 0.80 3.44 30.35
CA ALA A 300 0.99 2.81 31.65
C ALA A 300 2.50 2.71 31.91
N PRO A 301 3.00 3.12 33.09
CA PRO A 301 4.42 3.05 33.40
C PRO A 301 4.90 1.61 33.23
N ILE A 302 6.06 1.45 32.60
CA ILE A 302 6.80 0.20 32.59
C ILE A 302 7.15 -0.07 34.06
N ASN A 303 6.39 -0.92 34.73
CA ASN A 303 6.74 -1.41 36.04
C ASN A 303 8.09 -2.11 35.91
N ASN A 304 9.14 -1.49 36.45
CA ASN A 304 10.43 -2.10 36.73
C ASN A 304 10.28 -3.13 37.87
N GLN A 305 9.45 -4.15 37.66
CA GLN A 305 9.37 -5.31 38.55
C GLN A 305 10.06 -6.48 37.84
N HIS A 306 11.07 -7.04 38.50
CA HIS A 306 12.01 -8.08 38.05
C HIS A 306 13.34 -7.58 37.46
N MET A 307 14.10 -6.85 38.27
CA MET A 307 15.53 -7.17 38.45
C MET A 307 15.83 -7.19 39.95
N THR A 308 15.64 -8.36 40.54
CA THR A 308 16.29 -8.85 41.76
C THR A 308 16.74 -10.25 41.45
#